data_AF-A0AAJ0X9A3-F1
#
_entry.id   AF-A0AAJ0X9A3-F1
#
_cell.length_a   1.000
_cell.length_b   1.000
_cell.length_c   1.000
_cell.angle_alpha   90.00
_cell.angle_beta   90.00
_cell.angle_gamma   90.00
#
_symmetry.space_group_name_H-M   'P 1'
#
loop_
_entity.id
_entity.type
_entity.pdbx_description
1 polymer ?
#
loop_
_entity_poly.entity_id
_entity_poly.type
_entity_poly.pdbx_seq_one_letter_code
_entity_poly.pdbx_strand_id
1 'polypeptide(L)'
;MIAAVFRAIPVRLAASLALTLSIAYLSLVPGYPTEDDPALVRTVALVPSLLQNAMHCALYALLTLLWAAVLVRWKRPILWAACFAIGYGVLLEYAQRFVPGRYPGLLDIGLNTLGVVIGAALAASLLHDRNRTA
;
A
#
# COMPACT_ATOMS: atom_id res chain seq x y z
N MET A 1 -4.25 -4.94 26.35
CA MET A 1 -5.45 -5.15 25.49
C MET A 1 -5.20 -4.78 24.02
N ILE A 2 -4.70 -3.57 23.71
CA ILE A 2 -4.45 -3.12 22.31
C ILE A 2 -3.50 -4.05 21.54
N ALA A 3 -2.40 -4.50 22.16
CA ALA A 3 -1.45 -5.42 21.52
C ALA A 3 -2.03 -6.82 21.20
N ALA A 4 -3.13 -7.24 21.84
CA ALA A 4 -3.77 -8.53 21.58
C ALA A 4 -4.70 -8.47 20.35
N VAL A 5 -5.31 -7.31 20.10
CA VAL A 5 -6.17 -7.08 18.92
C VAL A 5 -5.34 -7.21 17.64
N PHE A 6 -4.12 -6.65 17.60
CA PHE A 6 -3.19 -6.81 16.48
C PHE A 6 -2.57 -8.23 16.34
N ARG A 7 -2.80 -9.14 17.31
CA ARG A 7 -2.35 -10.53 17.20
C ARG A 7 -3.30 -11.39 16.39
N ALA A 8 -4.59 -11.04 16.32
CA ALA A 8 -5.59 -11.82 15.61
C ALA A 8 -5.45 -11.66 14.09
N ILE A 9 -5.42 -12.79 13.37
CA ILE A 9 -5.47 -12.85 11.91
C ILE A 9 -6.60 -11.98 11.31
N PRO A 10 -7.86 -12.01 11.80
CA PRO A 10 -8.93 -11.19 11.22
C PRO A 10 -8.63 -9.69 11.27
N VAL A 11 -7.97 -9.21 12.33
CA VAL A 11 -7.61 -7.79 12.46
C VAL A 11 -6.53 -7.40 11.46
N ARG A 12 -5.50 -8.25 11.30
CA ARG A 12 -4.44 -8.01 10.30
C ARG A 12 -4.99 -8.02 8.89
N LEU A 13 -5.89 -8.97 8.60
CA LEU A 13 -6.55 -9.07 7.31
C LEU A 13 -7.42 -7.83 7.04
N ALA A 14 -8.26 -7.44 7.99
CA ALA A 14 -9.10 -6.25 7.87
C ALA A 14 -8.26 -4.98 7.64
N ALA A 15 -7.17 -4.80 8.39
CA ALA A 15 -6.26 -3.67 8.20
C ALA A 15 -5.57 -3.70 6.82
N SER A 16 -5.14 -4.88 6.37
CA SER A 16 -4.49 -5.05 5.05
C SER A 16 -5.46 -4.73 3.92
N LEU A 17 -6.70 -5.22 4.01
CA LEU A 17 -7.74 -4.95 3.04
C LEU A 17 -8.15 -3.48 3.04
N ALA A 18 -8.36 -2.89 4.22
CA ALA A 18 -8.67 -1.47 4.35
C ALA A 18 -7.59 -0.60 3.70
N LEU A 19 -6.32 -0.87 3.96
CA LEU A 19 -5.22 -0.15 3.32
C LEU A 19 -5.18 -0.37 1.81
N THR A 20 -5.38 -1.61 1.35
CA THR A 20 -5.44 -1.93 -0.09
C THR A 20 -6.51 -1.10 -0.77
N LEU A 21 -7.73 -1.09 -0.22
CA LEU A 21 -8.86 -0.32 -0.74
C LEU A 21 -8.61 1.19 -0.69
N SER A 22 -8.00 1.71 0.37
CA SER A 22 -7.63 3.12 0.48
C SER A 22 -6.64 3.53 -0.60
N ILE A 23 -5.62 2.70 -0.87
CA ILE A 23 -4.66 2.97 -1.94
C ILE A 23 -5.39 3.00 -3.30
N ALA A 24 -6.26 2.02 -3.59
CA ALA A 24 -7.05 2.03 -4.83
C ALA A 24 -7.89 3.30 -4.95
N TYR A 25 -8.62 3.65 -3.89
CA TYR A 25 -9.47 4.84 -3.89
C TYR A 25 -8.66 6.09 -4.21
N LEU A 26 -7.55 6.31 -3.49
CA LEU A 26 -6.68 7.48 -3.68
C LEU A 26 -6.04 7.53 -5.07
N SER A 27 -5.59 6.37 -5.59
CA SER A 27 -4.96 6.28 -6.91
C SER A 27 -5.94 6.50 -8.06
N LEU A 28 -7.23 6.22 -7.87
CA LEU A 28 -8.25 6.29 -8.92
C LEU A 28 -9.13 7.55 -8.83
N VAL A 29 -8.81 8.49 -7.93
CA VAL A 29 -9.44 9.83 -7.93
C VAL A 29 -9.05 10.59 -9.21
N PRO A 30 -9.99 11.23 -9.92
CA PRO A 30 -9.69 12.07 -11.09
C PRO A 30 -8.62 13.12 -10.83
N GLY A 31 -7.75 13.38 -11.81
CA GLY A 31 -6.65 14.33 -11.68
C GLY A 31 -7.05 15.80 -11.86
N TYR A 32 -8.22 16.06 -12.44
CA TYR A 32 -8.76 17.39 -12.64
C TYR A 32 -10.09 17.51 -11.87
N PRO A 33 -10.06 17.90 -10.58
CA PRO A 33 -11.27 18.04 -9.79
C PRO A 33 -12.11 19.22 -10.31
N THR A 34 -13.43 19.06 -10.24
CA THR A 34 -14.45 20.06 -10.56
C THR A 34 -15.08 20.60 -9.27
N GLU A 35 -15.79 21.74 -9.37
CA GLU A 35 -16.47 22.35 -8.21
C GLU A 35 -17.58 21.44 -7.64
N ASP A 36 -18.18 20.60 -8.50
CA ASP A 36 -19.24 19.65 -8.13
C ASP A 36 -18.71 18.40 -7.41
N ASP A 37 -17.39 18.18 -7.40
CA ASP A 37 -16.80 17.00 -6.77
C ASP A 37 -16.85 17.07 -5.23
N PRO A 38 -16.96 15.91 -4.54
CA PRO A 38 -16.88 15.87 -3.09
C PRO A 38 -15.60 16.51 -2.54
N ALA A 39 -15.69 17.17 -1.39
CA ALA A 39 -14.55 17.88 -0.78
C ALA A 39 -13.29 17.00 -0.64
N LEU A 40 -13.45 15.71 -0.31
CA LEU A 40 -12.34 14.76 -0.21
C LEU A 40 -11.63 14.52 -1.56
N VAL A 41 -12.40 14.43 -2.66
CA VAL A 41 -11.83 14.25 -4.02
C VAL A 41 -10.99 15.46 -4.38
N ARG A 42 -11.51 16.66 -4.12
CA ARG A 42 -10.78 17.91 -4.38
C ARG A 42 -9.51 18.01 -3.54
N THR A 43 -9.57 17.73 -2.24
CA THR A 43 -8.38 17.82 -1.37
C THR A 43 -7.30 16.81 -1.78
N VAL A 44 -7.68 15.58 -2.13
CA VAL A 44 -6.73 14.55 -2.61
C VAL A 44 -6.08 14.98 -3.93
N ALA A 45 -6.85 15.51 -4.88
CA ALA A 45 -6.33 15.96 -6.16
C ALA A 45 -5.37 17.17 -6.04
N LEU A 46 -5.53 17.99 -5.00
CA LEU A 46 -4.69 19.15 -4.71
C LEU A 46 -3.43 18.81 -3.87
N VAL A 47 -3.23 17.55 -3.48
CA VAL A 47 -2.03 17.15 -2.72
C VAL A 47 -0.78 17.43 -3.56
N PRO A 48 0.24 18.14 -3.02
CA PRO A 48 1.48 18.41 -3.75
C PRO A 48 2.19 17.13 -4.19
N SER A 49 2.81 17.16 -5.37
CA SER A 49 3.52 16.01 -5.97
C SER A 49 4.57 15.39 -5.06
N LEU A 50 5.32 16.20 -4.31
CA LEU A 50 6.29 15.70 -3.32
C LEU A 50 5.63 14.80 -2.26
N LEU A 51 4.46 15.21 -1.76
CA LEU A 51 3.73 14.43 -0.77
C LEU A 51 3.10 13.17 -1.41
N GLN A 52 2.57 13.27 -2.64
CA GLN A 52 2.10 12.10 -3.39
C GLN A 52 3.22 11.05 -3.56
N ASN A 53 4.41 11.49 -3.96
CA ASN A 53 5.59 10.64 -4.12
C ASN A 53 6.01 9.97 -2.80
N ALA A 54 6.02 10.73 -1.70
CA ALA A 54 6.31 10.18 -0.38
C ALA A 54 5.26 9.13 0.05
N MET A 55 3.98 9.37 -0.27
CA MET A 55 2.89 8.44 0.03
C MET A 55 3.00 7.13 -0.75
N HIS A 56 3.42 7.15 -2.02
CA HIS A 56 3.70 5.92 -2.78
C HIS A 56 4.67 5.01 -2.03
N CYS A 57 5.80 5.57 -1.58
CA CYS A 57 6.79 4.80 -0.81
C CYS A 57 6.22 4.32 0.55
N ALA A 58 5.62 5.23 1.34
CA ALA A 58 5.14 4.92 2.68
C ALA A 58 3.99 3.91 2.70
N LEU A 59 3.00 4.07 1.81
CA LEU A 59 1.82 3.21 1.74
C LEU A 59 2.18 1.81 1.25
N TYR A 60 3.08 1.68 0.26
CA TYR A 60 3.51 0.37 -0.23
C TYR A 60 4.43 -0.37 0.76
N ALA A 61 5.22 0.37 1.56
CA ALA A 61 5.94 -0.22 2.69
C ALA A 61 4.99 -0.81 3.72
N LEU A 62 3.97 -0.05 4.13
CA LEU A 62 2.97 -0.51 5.08
C LEU A 62 2.13 -1.67 4.50
N LEU A 63 1.74 -1.59 3.23
CA LEU A 63 0.99 -2.64 2.53
C LEU A 63 1.76 -3.96 2.55
N THR A 64 3.04 -3.93 2.19
CA THR A 64 3.91 -5.11 2.18
C THR A 64 4.06 -5.70 3.57
N LEU A 65 4.29 -4.86 4.59
CA LEU A 65 4.42 -5.30 5.97
C LEU A 65 3.13 -5.98 6.49
N LEU A 66 1.97 -5.37 6.26
CA LEU A 66 0.69 -5.90 6.72
C LEU A 66 0.35 -7.23 6.02
N TRP A 67 0.54 -7.32 4.71
CA TRP A 67 0.34 -8.57 3.98
C TRP A 67 1.34 -9.66 4.41
N ALA A 68 2.60 -9.33 4.67
CA ALA A 68 3.55 -10.29 5.21
C ALA A 68 3.11 -10.81 6.60
N ALA A 69 2.51 -9.95 7.43
CA ALA A 69 2.00 -10.33 8.74
C ALA A 69 0.72 -11.19 8.69
N VAL A 70 -0.11 -11.03 7.64
CA VAL A 70 -1.24 -11.91 7.33
C VAL A 70 -0.74 -13.27 6.86
N LEU A 71 0.24 -13.26 5.95
CA LEU A 71 0.78 -14.47 5.32
C LEU A 71 1.80 -15.21 6.19
N VAL A 72 2.06 -14.79 7.44
CA VAL A 72 3.16 -15.27 8.30
C VAL A 72 3.31 -16.80 8.40
N ARG A 73 2.23 -17.57 8.17
CA ARG A 73 2.25 -19.05 8.19
C ARG A 73 2.61 -19.70 6.84
N TRP A 74 2.78 -18.92 5.79
CA TRP A 74 3.17 -19.40 4.47
C TRP A 74 4.69 -19.64 4.44
N LYS A 75 5.18 -20.46 3.49
CA LYS A 75 6.61 -20.78 3.39
C LYS A 75 7.50 -19.56 3.11
N ARG A 76 7.00 -18.58 2.36
CA ARG A 76 7.73 -17.37 1.95
C ARG A 76 6.84 -16.12 2.05
N PRO A 77 6.44 -15.71 3.27
CA PRO A 77 5.41 -14.69 3.47
C PRO A 77 5.80 -13.33 2.88
N ILE A 78 7.06 -12.93 3.06
CA ILE A 78 7.59 -11.65 2.58
C ILE A 78 7.64 -11.62 1.05
N LEU A 79 8.07 -12.72 0.41
CA LEU A 79 8.11 -12.81 -1.05
C LEU A 79 6.72 -12.67 -1.64
N TRP A 80 5.73 -13.39 -1.10
CA TRP A 80 4.35 -13.31 -1.58
C TRP A 80 3.73 -11.93 -1.36
N ALA A 81 3.98 -11.30 -0.20
CA ALA A 81 3.54 -9.94 0.06
C ALA A 81 4.18 -8.92 -0.90
N ALA A 82 5.47 -9.05 -1.18
CA ALA A 82 6.18 -8.18 -2.12
C ALA A 82 5.67 -8.35 -3.56
N CYS A 83 5.51 -9.60 -4.03
CA CYS A 83 4.94 -9.88 -5.34
C CYS A 83 3.52 -9.31 -5.47
N PHE A 84 2.69 -9.49 -4.44
CA PHE A 84 1.35 -8.90 -4.41
C PHE A 84 1.42 -7.37 -4.50
N ALA A 85 2.21 -6.71 -3.66
CA ALA A 85 2.26 -5.25 -3.61
C ALA A 85 2.81 -4.64 -4.91
N ILE A 86 3.86 -5.22 -5.51
CA ILE A 86 4.38 -4.76 -6.81
C ILE A 86 3.33 -4.97 -7.91
N GLY A 87 2.75 -6.16 -7.99
CA GLY A 87 1.72 -6.46 -8.99
C GLY A 87 0.49 -5.56 -8.86
N TYR A 88 0.08 -5.30 -7.63
CA TYR A 88 -1.01 -4.38 -7.31
C TYR A 88 -0.72 -2.94 -7.76
N GLY A 89 0.48 -2.43 -7.48
CA GLY A 89 0.86 -1.08 -7.91
C GLY A 89 0.96 -0.94 -9.42
N VAL A 90 1.54 -1.93 -10.10
CA VAL A 90 1.57 -1.94 -11.58
C VAL A 90 0.15 -1.98 -12.16
N LEU A 91 -0.75 -2.76 -11.56
CA LEU A 91 -2.15 -2.85 -12.01
C LEU A 91 -2.89 -1.53 -11.80
N LEU A 92 -2.69 -0.84 -10.66
CA LEU A 92 -3.29 0.46 -10.41
C LEU A 92 -2.75 1.53 -11.38
N GLU A 93 -1.44 1.54 -11.63
CA GLU A 93 -0.83 2.43 -12.60
C GLU A 93 -1.40 2.23 -14.02
N TYR A 94 -1.63 0.97 -14.38
CA TYR A 94 -2.30 0.62 -15.62
C TYR A 94 -3.77 1.08 -15.63
N ALA A 95 -4.49 0.88 -14.53
CA ALA A 95 -5.89 1.28 -14.40
C ALA A 95 -6.09 2.80 -14.48
N GLN A 96 -5.11 3.59 -14.05
CA GLN A 96 -5.14 5.05 -14.17
C GLN A 96 -5.25 5.55 -15.63
N ARG A 97 -4.90 4.74 -16.63
CA ARG A 97 -5.14 5.07 -18.06
C ARG A 97 -6.61 5.32 -18.38
N PHE A 98 -7.51 4.74 -17.59
CA PHE A 98 -8.95 4.88 -17.74
C PHE A 98 -9.53 5.98 -16.83
N VAL A 99 -8.70 6.65 -16.03
CA VAL A 99 -9.12 7.70 -15.10
C VAL A 99 -8.82 9.07 -15.71
N PRO A 100 -9.83 9.93 -15.89
CA PRO A 100 -9.63 11.28 -16.44
C PRO A 100 -8.61 12.09 -15.64
N GLY A 101 -7.64 12.66 -16.36
CA GLY A 101 -6.59 13.50 -15.78
C GLY A 101 -5.50 12.77 -14.99
N ARG A 102 -5.48 11.44 -15.01
CA ARG A 102 -4.37 10.64 -14.49
C ARG A 102 -3.52 10.10 -15.63
N TYR A 103 -2.22 10.04 -15.38
CA TYR A 103 -1.24 9.53 -16.33
C TYR A 103 -0.40 8.48 -15.63
N PRO A 104 -0.25 7.28 -16.22
CA PRO A 104 0.67 6.28 -15.71
C PRO A 104 2.10 6.83 -15.66
N GLY A 105 2.69 6.89 -14.48
CA GLY A 105 4.06 7.28 -14.18
C GLY A 105 4.97 6.09 -13.87
N LEU A 106 6.06 5.95 -14.63
CA LEU A 106 7.14 5.01 -14.29
C LEU A 106 7.79 5.36 -12.93
N LEU A 107 7.79 6.63 -12.57
CA LEU A 107 8.27 7.10 -11.27
C LEU A 107 7.41 6.55 -10.13
N ASP A 108 6.10 6.47 -10.30
CA ASP A 108 5.19 5.93 -9.27
C ASP A 108 5.40 4.43 -9.09
N ILE A 109 5.59 3.66 -10.18
CA ILE A 109 6.01 2.26 -10.10
C ILE A 109 7.34 2.11 -9.34
N GLY A 110 8.31 2.98 -9.61
CA GLY A 110 9.60 2.99 -8.93
C GLY A 110 9.48 3.27 -7.42
N LEU A 111 8.68 4.27 -7.04
CA LEU A 111 8.44 4.62 -5.64
C LEU A 111 7.63 3.57 -4.89
N ASN A 112 6.61 2.99 -5.54
CA ASN A 112 5.87 1.85 -5.01
C ASN A 112 6.82 0.68 -4.73
N THR A 113 7.69 0.37 -5.69
CA THR A 113 8.69 -0.71 -5.55
C THR A 113 9.69 -0.42 -4.42
N LEU A 114 10.17 0.82 -4.28
CA LEU A 114 11.01 1.24 -3.15
C LEU A 114 10.30 1.03 -1.82
N GLY A 115 9.02 1.42 -1.73
CA GLY A 115 8.16 1.14 -0.59
C GLY A 115 8.10 -0.34 -0.27
N VAL A 116 7.86 -1.19 -1.28
CA VAL A 116 7.84 -2.65 -1.12
C VAL A 116 9.15 -3.19 -0.54
N VAL A 117 10.30 -2.72 -1.03
CA VAL A 117 11.62 -3.13 -0.51
C VAL A 117 11.76 -2.74 0.97
N ILE A 118 11.38 -1.52 1.35
CA ILE A 118 11.42 -1.06 2.74
C ILE A 118 10.49 -1.90 3.61
N GLY A 119 9.25 -2.13 3.17
CA GLY A 119 8.27 -2.94 3.88
C GLY A 119 8.71 -4.40 4.05
N ALA A 120 9.36 -4.97 3.03
CA ALA A 120 9.93 -6.31 3.09
C ALA A 120 11.09 -6.40 4.09
N ALA A 121 11.96 -5.41 4.14
CA ALA A 121 13.06 -5.34 5.12
C ALA A 121 12.52 -5.23 6.57
N LEU A 122 11.51 -4.38 6.79
CA LEU A 122 10.84 -4.26 8.09
C LEU A 122 10.11 -5.55 8.48
N ALA A 123 9.46 -6.22 7.54
CA ALA A 123 8.83 -7.50 7.79
C ALA A 123 9.87 -8.57 8.15
N ALA A 124 11.04 -8.58 7.48
CA ALA A 124 12.11 -9.52 7.77
C ALA A 124 12.64 -9.37 9.19
N SER A 125 12.90 -8.15 9.66
CA SER A 125 13.35 -7.92 11.04
C SER A 125 12.30 -8.34 12.07
N LEU A 126 11.04 -7.93 11.88
CA LEU A 126 9.95 -8.23 12.82
C LEU A 126 9.55 -9.70 12.87
N LEU A 127 9.63 -10.42 11.74
CA LEU A 127 9.32 -11.84 11.69
C LEU A 127 10.50 -12.71 12.14
N HIS A 128 11.74 -12.25 11.96
CA HIS A 128 12.93 -12.93 12.49
C HIS A 128 12.95 -12.94 14.01
N ASP A 129 12.64 -11.82 14.65
CA ASP A 129 12.63 -11.71 16.12
C ASP A 129 11.57 -12.62 16.79
N ARG A 130 10.47 -12.90 16.09
CA ARG A 130 9.44 -13.84 16.54
C ARG A 130 9.93 -15.28 16.63
N ASN A 131 10.82 -15.69 15.74
CA ASN A 131 11.36 -17.06 15.73
C ASN A 131 12.44 -17.28 16.80
N ARG A 132 12.99 -16.22 17.39
CA ARG A 132 13.97 -16.29 18.49
C ARG A 132 13.32 -16.35 19.88
N THR A 133 12.06 -15.95 19.99
CA THR A 133 11.34 -15.77 21.27
C THR A 133 10.26 -16.83 21.51
N ALA A 134 10.08 -17.76 20.57
CA ALA A 134 9.17 -18.91 20.65
C ALA A 134 9.97 -20.19 20.87
#